data_AF-K0FBD7-F1
#
_entry.id   AF-K0FBD7-F1
#
_cell.length_a   1.000
_cell.length_b   1.000
_cell.length_c   1.000
_cell.angle_alpha   90.00
_cell.angle_beta   90.00
_cell.angle_gamma   90.00
#
_symmetry.space_group_name_H-M   'P 1'
#
loop_
_entity.id
_entity.type
_entity.pdbx_description
1 polymer ?
#
loop_
_entity_poly.entity_id
_entity_poly.type
_entity_poly.pdbx_seq_one_letter_code
_entity_poly.pdbx_strand_id
1 'polypeptide(L)'
;MVVDLAARRSAEPRREPVEAATPLLRAVYGEVLRDERLDQDRTLAEVAAEVGMSKQYLSEIERGRKEPSSEMLHSICGALGMPIESLLFRGARRLGALRQLRPRKVSETRVEMLALAA
;
A
#
# COMPACT_ATOMS: atom_id res chain seq x y z
N MET A 1 13.36 -28.21 40.38
CA MET A 1 12.39 -27.70 39.39
C MET A 1 12.92 -26.39 38.83
N VAL A 2 13.75 -26.45 37.79
CA VAL A 2 14.15 -25.27 37.01
C VAL A 2 13.39 -25.35 35.70
N VAL A 3 12.41 -24.47 35.53
CA VAL A 3 11.62 -24.37 34.31
C VAL A 3 12.48 -23.61 33.31
N ASP A 4 12.92 -24.30 32.26
CA ASP A 4 13.68 -23.75 31.16
C ASP A 4 12.83 -22.68 30.44
N LEU A 5 13.10 -21.42 30.75
CA LEU A 5 12.48 -20.24 30.12
C LEU A 5 12.99 -20.04 28.68
N ALA A 6 14.15 -20.61 28.32
CA ALA A 6 14.75 -20.50 27.00
C ALA A 6 14.06 -21.41 25.98
N ALA A 7 13.50 -22.55 26.40
CA ALA A 7 12.71 -23.43 25.54
C ALA A 7 11.35 -22.80 25.11
N ARG A 8 10.82 -21.85 25.88
CA ARG A 8 9.54 -21.18 25.57
C ARG A 8 9.65 -20.05 24.55
N ARG A 9 10.86 -19.56 24.25
CA ARG A 9 11.09 -18.55 23.19
C ARG A 9 11.07 -19.13 21.78
N SER A 10 11.19 -20.45 21.63
CA SER A 10 11.26 -21.13 20.33
C SER A 10 9.88 -21.56 19.78
N ALA A 11 8.78 -21.17 20.43
CA ALA A 11 7.42 -21.55 20.07
C ALA A 11 6.50 -20.35 19.76
N GLU A 12 7.05 -19.17 19.47
CA GLU A 12 6.25 -18.14 18.83
C GLU A 12 6.00 -18.60 17.39
N PRO A 13 4.73 -18.78 16.97
CA PRO A 13 4.45 -19.21 15.61
C PRO A 13 5.08 -18.16 14.71
N ARG A 14 6.04 -18.58 13.87
CA ARG A 14 6.46 -17.78 12.71
C ARG A 14 5.17 -17.41 12.01
N ARG A 15 4.71 -16.17 12.18
CA ARG A 15 3.61 -15.62 11.38
C ARG A 15 4.09 -15.81 9.96
N GLU A 16 3.50 -16.77 9.27
CA GLU A 16 3.75 -16.93 7.85
C GLU A 16 3.61 -15.54 7.24
N PRO A 17 4.60 -15.07 6.45
CA PRO A 17 4.49 -13.77 5.84
C PRO A 17 3.19 -13.79 5.07
N VAL A 18 2.22 -12.96 5.50
CA VAL A 18 0.90 -12.85 4.87
C VAL A 18 1.15 -12.70 3.39
N GLU A 19 0.94 -13.81 2.70
CA GLU A 19 1.18 -14.12 1.30
C GLU A 19 1.30 -12.87 0.42
N ALA A 20 2.49 -12.24 0.40
CA ALA A 20 2.72 -10.90 -0.13
C ALA A 20 1.45 -10.02 -0.05
N ALA A 21 1.01 -9.53 1.10
CA ALA A 21 -0.29 -8.87 1.20
C ALA A 21 -0.44 -7.73 0.16
N THR A 22 -1.55 -7.69 -0.58
CA THR A 22 -1.89 -6.55 -1.48
C THR A 22 -1.71 -5.25 -0.70
N PRO A 23 -1.00 -4.24 -1.24
CA PRO A 23 -0.78 -3.03 -0.48
C PRO A 23 -2.12 -2.40 -0.11
N LEU A 24 -2.13 -1.75 1.05
CA LEU A 24 -3.31 -1.04 1.53
C LEU A 24 -3.54 0.19 0.64
N LEU A 25 -4.81 0.59 0.50
CA LEU A 25 -5.19 1.75 -0.32
C LEU A 25 -4.44 3.02 0.09
N ARG A 26 -4.26 3.26 1.41
CA ARG A 26 -3.46 4.38 1.91
C ARG A 26 -2.03 4.43 1.38
N ALA A 27 -1.38 3.27 1.19
CA ALA A 27 -0.02 3.22 0.66
C ALA A 27 -0.03 3.57 -0.83
N VAL A 28 -0.95 2.98 -1.58
CA VAL A 28 -1.07 3.22 -3.02
C VAL A 28 -1.45 4.68 -3.32
N TYR A 29 -2.43 5.24 -2.61
CA TYR A 29 -2.82 6.63 -2.78
C TYR A 29 -1.72 7.58 -2.29
N GLY A 30 -1.05 7.28 -1.18
CA GLY A 30 0.09 8.05 -0.70
C GLY A 30 1.19 8.18 -1.76
N GLU A 31 1.54 7.08 -2.43
CA GLU A 31 2.51 7.11 -3.54
C GLU A 31 2.03 7.95 -4.73
N VAL A 32 0.76 7.83 -5.13
CA VAL A 32 0.22 8.62 -6.26
C VAL A 32 0.26 10.12 -5.95
N LEU A 33 -0.10 10.52 -4.73
CA LEU A 33 -0.06 11.92 -4.28
C LEU A 33 1.37 12.44 -4.23
N ARG A 34 2.30 11.61 -3.74
CA ARG A 34 3.73 11.94 -3.71
C ARG A 34 4.27 12.18 -5.11
N ASP A 35 3.95 11.31 -6.05
CA ASP A 35 4.45 11.40 -7.42
C ASP A 35 3.89 12.64 -8.10
N GLU A 36 2.59 12.93 -7.97
CA GLU A 36 2.01 14.17 -8.50
C GLU A 36 2.68 15.42 -7.92
N ARG A 37 2.93 15.45 -6.61
CA ARG A 37 3.64 16.58 -5.99
C ARG A 37 5.05 16.76 -6.56
N LEU A 38 5.77 15.65 -6.74
CA LEU A 38 7.14 15.67 -7.26
C LEU A 38 7.17 16.07 -8.74
N ASP A 39 6.19 15.63 -9.54
CA ASP A 39 6.05 16.01 -10.95
C ASP A 39 5.78 17.53 -11.12
N GLN A 40 5.27 18.19 -10.08
CA GLN A 40 5.06 19.64 -10.02
C GLN A 40 6.26 20.42 -9.45
N ASP A 41 7.36 19.74 -9.09
CA ASP A 41 8.52 20.31 -8.38
C ASP A 41 8.16 21.00 -7.04
N ARG A 42 7.06 20.59 -6.39
CA ARG A 42 6.58 21.19 -5.15
C ARG A 42 7.11 20.47 -3.91
N THR A 43 7.40 21.23 -2.86
CA THR A 43 7.82 20.69 -1.57
C THR A 43 6.62 20.20 -0.75
N LEU A 44 6.87 19.25 0.16
CA LEU A 44 5.88 18.84 1.17
C LEU A 44 5.34 20.02 2.00
N ALA A 45 6.15 21.05 2.24
CA ALA A 45 5.76 22.20 3.05
C ALA A 45 4.76 23.10 2.31
N GLU A 46 4.97 23.33 1.01
CA GLU A 46 4.07 24.12 0.17
C GLU A 46 2.68 23.50 0.08
N VAL A 47 2.60 22.19 -0.22
CA VAL A 47 1.31 21.50 -0.32
C VAL A 47 0.64 21.39 1.04
N ALA A 48 1.39 21.08 2.10
CA ALA A 48 0.81 20.99 3.43
C ALA A 48 0.23 22.33 3.90
N ALA A 49 0.90 23.46 3.61
CA ALA A 49 0.42 24.79 3.93
C ALA A 49 -0.89 25.13 3.18
N GLU A 50 -0.98 24.81 1.89
CA GLU A 50 -2.18 25.05 1.08
C GLU A 50 -3.40 24.24 1.58
N VAL A 51 -3.18 23.00 2.02
CA VAL A 51 -4.23 22.13 2.56
C VAL A 51 -4.57 22.48 4.02
N GLY A 52 -3.75 23.29 4.71
CA GLY A 52 -3.91 23.57 6.15
C GLY A 52 -3.50 22.41 7.05
N MET A 53 -2.54 21.59 6.63
CA MET A 53 -2.00 20.44 7.36
C MET A 53 -0.54 20.67 7.77
N SER A 54 -0.05 19.89 8.74
CA SER A 54 1.39 19.89 9.03
C SER A 54 2.17 19.12 7.96
N LYS A 55 3.41 19.56 7.69
CA LYS A 55 4.36 18.85 6.81
C LYS A 55 4.54 17.38 7.22
N GLN A 56 4.59 17.12 8.52
CA GLN A 56 4.72 15.77 9.06
C GLN A 56 3.48 14.93 8.73
N TYR A 57 2.28 15.47 8.88
CA TYR A 57 1.04 14.74 8.61
C TYR A 57 0.91 14.38 7.12
N LEU A 58 1.19 15.31 6.20
CA LEU A 58 1.22 15.01 4.77
C LEU A 58 2.29 13.96 4.43
N SER A 59 3.46 14.04 5.06
CA SER A 59 4.50 13.00 4.90
C SER A 59 4.02 11.62 5.36
N GLU A 60 3.28 11.55 6.47
CA GLU A 60 2.68 10.30 6.97
C GLU A 60 1.67 9.70 5.98
N ILE A 61 0.89 10.55 5.29
CA ILE A 61 -0.03 10.15 4.23
C ILE A 61 0.72 9.63 3.01
N GLU A 62 1.70 10.39 2.49
CA GLU A 62 2.48 9.98 1.29
C GLU A 62 3.16 8.62 1.42
N ARG A 63 3.50 8.23 2.66
CA ARG A 63 4.15 6.95 2.96
C ARG A 63 3.18 5.85 3.37
N GLY A 64 1.87 6.07 3.27
CA GLY A 64 0.85 5.08 3.64
C GLY A 64 0.80 4.73 5.13
N ARG A 65 1.24 5.63 6.01
CA ARG A 65 1.20 5.41 7.47
C ARG A 65 -0.09 5.92 8.12
N LYS A 66 -0.88 6.73 7.40
CA LYS A 66 -2.19 7.22 7.82
C LYS A 66 -3.28 6.81 6.84
N GLU A 67 -4.49 6.65 7.35
CA GLU A 67 -5.71 6.51 6.57
C GLU A 67 -6.37 7.89 6.43
N PRO A 68 -6.09 8.66 5.35
CA PRO A 68 -6.76 9.94 5.14
C PRO A 68 -8.26 9.72 4.89
N SER A 69 -9.10 10.60 5.44
CA SER A 69 -10.53 10.58 5.10
C SER A 69 -10.74 11.00 3.64
N SER A 70 -11.94 10.76 3.11
CA SER A 70 -12.31 11.20 1.76
C SER A 70 -12.20 12.71 1.61
N GLU A 71 -12.58 13.49 2.62
CA GLU A 71 -12.48 14.96 2.63
C GLU A 71 -11.01 15.42 2.57
N MET A 72 -10.12 14.73 3.29
CA MET A 72 -8.68 15.02 3.23
C MET A 72 -8.10 14.69 1.85
N LEU A 73 -8.47 13.56 1.26
CA LEU A 73 -8.04 13.21 -0.10
C LEU A 73 -8.51 14.25 -1.12
N HIS A 74 -9.77 14.69 -1.04
CA HIS A 74 -10.29 15.78 -1.88
C HIS A 74 -9.49 17.08 -1.70
N SER A 75 -9.14 17.43 -0.46
CA SER A 75 -8.39 18.66 -0.17
C SER A 75 -6.96 18.60 -0.73
N ILE A 76 -6.27 17.47 -0.57
CA ILE A 76 -4.91 17.28 -1.11
C ILE A 76 -4.94 17.25 -2.65
N CYS A 77 -5.88 16.52 -3.24
CA CYS A 77 -6.09 16.50 -4.70
C CYS A 77 -6.38 17.91 -5.23
N GLY A 78 -7.24 18.69 -4.55
CA GLY A 78 -7.52 20.08 -4.89
C GLY A 78 -6.28 20.96 -4.86
N ALA A 79 -5.46 20.88 -3.80
CA ALA A 79 -4.20 21.63 -3.69
C ALA A 79 -3.17 21.24 -4.77
N LEU A 80 -3.21 19.98 -5.23
CA LEU A 80 -2.37 19.50 -6.33
C LEU A 80 -2.99 19.79 -7.71
N GLY A 81 -4.16 20.43 -7.82
CA GLY A 81 -4.85 20.61 -9.11
C GLY A 81 -5.22 19.29 -9.81
N MET A 82 -5.27 18.19 -9.06
CA MET A 82 -5.57 16.85 -9.55
C MET A 82 -7.05 16.49 -9.30
N PRO A 83 -7.82 16.07 -10.32
CA PRO A 83 -9.14 15.49 -10.10
C PRO A 83 -9.07 14.20 -9.27
N ILE A 84 -10.04 13.99 -8.36
CA ILE A 84 -10.05 12.80 -7.47
C ILE A 84 -10.12 11.48 -8.26
N GLU A 85 -10.75 11.50 -9.43
CA GLU A 85 -10.85 10.37 -10.36
C GLU A 85 -9.46 9.95 -10.86
N SER A 86 -8.53 10.90 -11.00
CA SER A 86 -7.14 10.63 -11.37
C SER A 86 -6.43 9.84 -10.27
N LEU A 87 -6.63 10.20 -8.99
CA LEU A 87 -6.10 9.45 -7.84
C LEU A 87 -6.63 8.01 -7.84
N LEU A 88 -7.95 7.85 -8.00
CA LEU A 88 -8.60 6.54 -8.03
C LEU A 88 -8.09 5.68 -9.20
N PHE A 89 -8.03 6.25 -10.41
CA PHE A 89 -7.57 5.56 -11.61
C PHE A 89 -6.10 5.15 -11.52
N ARG A 90 -5.21 6.07 -11.13
CA ARG A 90 -3.78 5.79 -10.94
C ARG A 90 -3.56 4.75 -9.84
N GLY A 91 -4.34 4.81 -8.76
CA GLY A 91 -4.28 3.83 -7.68
C GLY A 91 -4.74 2.43 -8.11
N ALA A 92 -5.87 2.33 -8.81
CA ALA A 92 -6.34 1.06 -9.38
C ALA A 92 -5.34 0.47 -10.37
N ARG A 93 -4.73 1.31 -11.22
CA ARG A 93 -3.68 0.89 -12.15
C ARG A 93 -2.45 0.34 -11.42
N ARG A 94 -1.99 0.98 -10.35
CA ARG A 94 -0.88 0.49 -9.51
C ARG A 94 -1.19 -0.85 -8.87
N LEU A 95 -2.37 -0.99 -8.27
CA LEU A 95 -2.83 -2.25 -7.69
C LEU A 95 -2.87 -3.37 -8.73
N GLY A 96 -3.40 -3.07 -9.92
CA GLY A 96 -3.40 -3.99 -11.06
C GLY A 96 -2.00 -4.43 -11.45
N ALA A 97 -1.06 -3.49 -11.59
CA ALA A 97 0.34 -3.78 -11.94
C ALA A 97 1.02 -4.66 -10.88
N LEU A 98 0.83 -4.35 -9.60
CA LEU A 98 1.39 -5.15 -8.49
C LEU A 98 0.84 -6.57 -8.46
N ARG A 99 -0.42 -6.77 -8.86
CA ARG A 99 -1.01 -8.11 -9.01
C ARG A 99 -0.35 -8.90 -10.14
N GLN A 100 -0.03 -8.26 -11.26
CA GLN A 100 0.62 -8.93 -12.40
C GLN A 100 2.06 -9.34 -12.10
N LEU A 101 2.75 -8.60 -11.22
CA LEU A 101 4.12 -8.92 -10.81
C LEU A 101 4.19 -10.06 -9.79
N ARG A 102 3.07 -10.43 -9.13
CA ARG A 102 3.06 -11.58 -8.23
C ARG A 102 3.08 -12.87 -9.04
N PRO A 103 4.04 -13.77 -8.81
CA PRO A 103 4.01 -15.08 -9.44
C PRO A 103 2.71 -15.77 -9.07
N ARG A 104 1.88 -16.07 -10.08
CA ARG A 104 0.65 -16.82 -9.87
C ARG A 104 1.06 -18.20 -9.37
N LYS A 105 0.81 -18.50 -8.09
CA LYS A 105 0.91 -19.89 -7.59
C LYS A 105 -0.01 -20.72 -8.49
N VAL A 106 0.58 -21.52 -9.38
CA VAL A 106 -0.18 -22.50 -10.14
C VAL A 106 -0.57 -23.54 -9.10
N SER A 107 -1.84 -23.54 -8.71
CA SER A 107 -2.39 -24.61 -7.89
C SER A 107 -2.13 -25.93 -8.62
N GLU A 108 -1.30 -26.78 -8.03
CA GLU A 108 -0.89 -28.09 -8.54
C GLU A 108 -2.09 -29.00 -8.90
N THR A 109 -3.27 -28.67 -8.40
CA THR A 109 -4.55 -29.33 -8.68
C THR A 109 -4.91 -29.46 -10.16
N ARG A 110 -4.41 -28.60 -11.05
CA ARG A 110 -4.68 -28.74 -12.51
C ARG A 110 -3.74 -29.72 -13.20
N VAL A 111 -2.55 -29.97 -12.66
CA VAL A 111 -1.58 -30.91 -13.26
C VAL A 111 -2.01 -32.36 -12.99
N GLU A 112 -2.56 -32.64 -11.80
CA GLU A 112 -3.04 -33.98 -11.45
C GLU A 112 -4.27 -34.41 -12.25
N MET A 113 -5.21 -33.51 -12.54
CA MET A 113 -6.37 -33.84 -13.39
C MET A 113 -6.02 -34.10 -14.86
N LEU A 114 -4.96 -33.47 -15.38
CA LEU A 114 -4.47 -33.76 -16.74
C LEU A 114 -3.67 -35.06 -16.79
N ALA A 115 -2.98 -35.43 -15.70
CA ALA A 115 -2.27 -36.70 -15.58
C ALA A 115 -3.19 -37.91 -15.38
N LEU A 116 -4.40 -37.72 -14.85
CA LEU A 116 -5.43 -38.77 -14.74
C LEU A 116 -6.28 -38.95 -16.01
N ALA A 117 -6.16 -38.05 -16.99
CA ALA A 117 -6.96 -38.06 -18.21
C ALA A 117 -6.17 -38.48 -19.47
N ALA A 118 -4.92 -38.93 -19.32
CA ALA A 118 -4.06 -39.47 -20.38
C ALA A 118 -3.73 -40.94 -20.10
#